data_AF-A0A8T5KEV9-F1
#
_entry.id   AF-A0A8T5KEV9-F1
#
_cell.length_a   1.000
_cell.length_b   1.000
_cell.length_c   1.000
_cell.angle_alpha   90.00
_cell.angle_beta   90.00
_cell.angle_gamma   90.00
#
_symmetry.space_group_name_H-M   'P 1'
#
loop_
_entity.id
_entity.type
_entity.pdbx_description
1 polymer ?
#
loop_
_entity_poly.entity_id
_entity_poly.type
_entity_poly.pdbx_seq_one_letter_code
_entity_poly.pdbx_strand_id
1 'polypeptide(L)'
;DAASTFKSALQVYATRAEVSRLSTGSHRLDQLLSGIEPTRFYLFFGDPKEEAPDRLLYRLMVETLKPGELSGKVIYLLCGNYRRDRTTLDSDLLLSLLEDSGLDLDEALGKIQFIGVFSEAQLMNAPALVEELVKEHDDIRLLAVQQISKLFYSEKAIRHENPAEFTGVISRLKEICALHGIAMVASCESKRRKGLIPEPKGGNFLRHSANVITYLRIMKGGDISAQLVKHFDKDRSGKRVRFSGEDDVLGRITKHSMRGRIQNTMTHLRSVYREALKDDNLQEAFDQVWETWNLEQGAMIYAQVVSSMDLLNLTGAISNRREIEELRRRVEELERKDEA
;
A
#
# COMPACT_ATOMS: atom_id res chain seq x y z
N ASP A 1 15.70 -5.68 -35.73
CA ASP A 1 16.77 -5.96 -34.75
C ASP A 1 16.36 -7.00 -33.73
N ALA A 2 16.83 -8.24 -33.90
CA ALA A 2 16.54 -9.37 -32.99
C ALA A 2 17.36 -9.35 -31.68
N ALA A 3 18.28 -8.38 -31.54
CA ALA A 3 19.14 -8.23 -30.37
C ALA A 3 18.43 -7.60 -29.15
N SER A 4 17.25 -7.00 -29.32
CA SER A 4 16.43 -6.49 -28.20
C SER A 4 15.48 -7.53 -27.59
N THR A 5 15.34 -8.70 -28.21
CA THR A 5 14.37 -9.73 -27.80
C THR A 5 14.87 -10.60 -26.65
N PHE A 6 16.19 -10.71 -26.44
CA PHE A 6 16.78 -11.56 -25.41
C PHE A 6 17.45 -10.72 -24.32
N LYS A 7 16.94 -10.84 -23.08
CA LYS A 7 17.56 -10.24 -21.89
C LYS A 7 18.37 -11.30 -21.17
N SER A 8 19.57 -10.94 -20.70
CA SER A 8 20.37 -11.81 -19.83
C SER A 8 19.71 -11.97 -18.46
N ALA A 9 19.97 -13.07 -17.76
CA ALA A 9 19.44 -13.28 -16.41
C ALA A 9 19.84 -12.14 -15.44
N LEU A 10 21.04 -11.59 -15.60
CA LEU A 10 21.51 -10.44 -14.83
C LEU A 10 20.69 -9.18 -15.12
N GLN A 11 20.39 -8.90 -16.40
CA GLN A 11 19.54 -7.76 -16.79
C GLN A 11 18.12 -7.92 -16.23
N VAL A 12 17.55 -9.12 -16.27
CA VAL A 12 16.24 -9.41 -15.68
C VAL A 12 16.26 -9.21 -14.16
N TYR A 13 17.31 -9.64 -13.48
CA TYR A 13 17.46 -9.47 -12.03
C TYR A 13 17.61 -8.00 -11.63
N ALA A 14 18.48 -7.24 -12.31
CA ALA A 14 18.66 -5.80 -12.09
C ALA A 14 17.35 -5.04 -12.31
N THR A 15 16.65 -5.32 -13.42
CA THR A 15 15.33 -4.71 -13.71
C THR A 15 14.33 -4.97 -12.60
N ARG A 16 14.33 -6.17 -12.00
CA ARG A 16 13.41 -6.54 -10.90
C ARG A 16 13.69 -5.82 -9.58
N ALA A 17 14.94 -5.51 -9.30
CA ALA A 17 15.34 -4.80 -8.08
C ALA A 17 14.82 -3.35 -8.09
N GLU A 18 14.67 -2.77 -9.28
CA GLU A 18 14.20 -1.39 -9.50
C GLU A 18 12.68 -1.29 -9.64
N VAL A 19 11.93 -2.41 -9.61
CA VAL A 19 10.47 -2.34 -9.77
C VAL A 19 9.83 -1.75 -8.52
N SER A 20 9.30 -0.55 -8.69
CA SER A 20 8.44 0.13 -7.73
C SER A 20 7.13 -0.65 -7.53
N ARG A 21 6.62 -0.64 -6.30
CA ARG A 21 5.42 -1.42 -5.91
C ARG A 21 4.42 -0.53 -5.20
N LEU A 22 3.15 -0.67 -5.56
CA LEU A 22 2.05 0.05 -4.95
C LEU A 22 1.82 -0.48 -3.53
N SER A 23 1.67 0.41 -2.55
CA SER A 23 1.33 0.00 -1.18
C SER A 23 -0.10 -0.53 -1.12
N THR A 24 -0.33 -1.51 -0.26
CA THR A 24 -1.67 -1.99 0.09
C THR A 24 -2.38 -1.12 1.12
N GLY A 25 -1.71 -0.05 1.57
CA GLY A 25 -2.10 0.79 2.70
C GLY A 25 -1.83 0.12 4.06
N SER A 26 -1.58 -1.20 4.10
CA SER A 26 -1.22 -1.91 5.33
C SER A 26 0.22 -2.36 5.25
N HIS A 27 1.08 -1.81 6.10
CA HIS A 27 2.48 -2.22 6.16
C HIS A 27 2.65 -3.72 6.45
N ARG A 28 1.78 -4.33 7.26
CA ARG A 28 1.85 -5.78 7.50
C ARG A 28 1.51 -6.60 6.27
N LEU A 29 0.57 -6.12 5.47
CA LEU A 29 0.23 -6.75 4.20
C LEU A 29 1.34 -6.50 3.18
N ASP A 30 1.95 -5.31 3.16
CA ASP A 30 3.13 -5.01 2.34
C ASP A 30 4.33 -5.87 2.75
N GLN A 31 4.57 -6.13 4.03
CA GLN A 31 5.59 -7.09 4.47
C GLN A 31 5.31 -8.51 3.95
N LEU A 32 4.02 -8.90 3.91
CA LEU A 32 3.61 -10.21 3.41
C LEU A 32 3.79 -10.30 1.88
N LEU A 33 3.37 -9.28 1.14
CA LEU A 33 3.29 -9.31 -0.34
C LEU A 33 4.47 -8.64 -1.06
N SER A 34 5.27 -7.87 -0.33
CA SER A 34 6.19 -6.83 -0.85
C SER A 34 5.48 -5.67 -1.57
N GLY A 35 4.18 -5.47 -1.32
CA GLY A 35 3.35 -4.53 -2.09
C GLY A 35 2.82 -5.15 -3.39
N ILE A 36 2.22 -4.31 -4.23
CA ILE A 36 1.59 -4.71 -5.49
C ILE A 36 2.48 -4.29 -6.66
N GLU A 37 3.05 -5.27 -7.36
CA GLU A 37 3.95 -5.10 -8.49
C GLU A 37 3.16 -4.89 -9.79
N PRO A 38 3.52 -3.89 -10.62
CA PRO A 38 3.03 -3.74 -11.99
C PRO A 38 3.16 -5.03 -12.80
N THR A 39 2.30 -5.25 -13.81
CA THR A 39 2.27 -6.43 -14.71
C THR A 39 1.89 -7.77 -14.05
N ARG A 40 1.67 -7.79 -12.72
CA ARG A 40 1.34 -9.02 -11.98
C ARG A 40 -0.15 -9.12 -11.71
N PHE A 41 -0.60 -10.37 -11.58
CA PHE A 41 -1.96 -10.70 -11.17
C PHE A 41 -2.02 -11.16 -9.71
N TYR A 42 -2.70 -10.38 -8.87
CA TYR A 42 -2.98 -10.68 -7.46
C TYR A 42 -4.43 -11.13 -7.29
N LEU A 43 -4.64 -12.26 -6.62
CA LEU A 43 -5.96 -12.78 -6.29
C LEU A 43 -6.15 -12.84 -4.78
N PHE A 44 -7.08 -12.03 -4.27
CA PHE A 44 -7.52 -12.05 -2.88
C PHE A 44 -8.83 -12.80 -2.77
N PHE A 45 -8.97 -13.69 -1.79
CA PHE A 45 -10.21 -14.44 -1.64
C PHE A 45 -10.56 -14.68 -0.17
N GLY A 46 -11.84 -14.84 0.11
CA GLY A 46 -12.34 -14.87 1.49
C GLY A 46 -13.69 -15.56 1.61
N ASP A 47 -14.24 -15.59 2.82
CA ASP A 47 -15.61 -16.06 3.01
C ASP A 47 -16.59 -15.10 2.29
N PRO A 48 -17.57 -15.61 1.53
CA PRO A 48 -18.59 -14.77 0.88
C PRO A 48 -19.32 -13.80 1.82
N LYS A 49 -19.36 -14.07 3.13
CA LYS A 49 -20.02 -13.22 4.12
C LYS A 49 -19.13 -12.11 4.69
N GLU A 50 -17.82 -12.19 4.48
CA GLU A 50 -16.86 -11.36 5.23
C GLU A 50 -16.30 -10.19 4.41
N GLU A 51 -16.57 -10.06 3.10
CA GLU A 51 -16.24 -8.93 2.20
C GLU A 51 -14.81 -8.33 2.28
N ALA A 52 -13.90 -8.92 3.07
CA ALA A 52 -12.56 -8.41 3.31
C ALA A 52 -11.71 -8.30 2.03
N PRO A 53 -11.77 -9.26 1.07
CA PRO A 53 -11.13 -9.10 -0.23
C PRO A 53 -11.62 -7.88 -1.00
N ASP A 54 -12.92 -7.59 -0.93
CA ASP A 54 -13.54 -6.47 -1.65
C ASP A 54 -13.12 -5.15 -1.01
N ARG A 55 -13.14 -5.05 0.32
CA ARG A 55 -12.63 -3.88 1.06
C ARG A 55 -11.18 -3.55 0.74
N LEU A 56 -10.33 -4.56 0.56
CA LEU A 56 -8.94 -4.36 0.15
C LEU A 56 -8.85 -3.75 -1.26
N LEU A 57 -9.76 -4.10 -2.18
CA LEU A 57 -9.77 -3.48 -3.50
C LEU A 57 -10.03 -1.98 -3.39
N TYR A 58 -11.04 -1.53 -2.63
CA TYR A 58 -11.29 -0.09 -2.41
C TYR A 58 -10.05 0.63 -1.89
N ARG A 59 -9.38 0.03 -0.91
CA ARG A 59 -8.15 0.60 -0.37
C ARG A 59 -7.06 0.72 -1.44
N LEU A 60 -6.83 -0.33 -2.23
CA LEU A 60 -5.86 -0.31 -3.31
C LEU A 60 -6.18 0.73 -4.39
N MET A 61 -7.47 0.93 -4.70
CA MET A 61 -7.88 2.01 -5.59
C MET A 61 -7.41 3.36 -5.04
N VAL A 62 -7.71 3.64 -3.77
CA VAL A 62 -7.31 4.90 -3.13
C VAL A 62 -5.79 5.06 -3.03
N GLU A 63 -5.05 4.02 -2.65
CA GLU A 63 -3.58 4.07 -2.62
C GLU A 63 -2.98 4.37 -4.01
N THR A 64 -3.63 3.94 -5.09
CA THR A 64 -3.18 4.24 -6.47
C THR A 64 -3.37 5.71 -6.85
N LEU A 65 -4.32 6.39 -6.22
CA LEU A 65 -4.60 7.80 -6.48
C LEU A 65 -3.69 8.75 -5.69
N LYS A 66 -3.02 8.24 -4.64
CA LYS A 66 -2.14 9.06 -3.80
C LYS A 66 -0.90 9.52 -4.59
N PRO A 67 -0.42 10.75 -4.36
CA PRO A 67 0.80 11.24 -4.98
C PRO A 67 1.99 10.30 -4.70
N GLY A 68 2.68 9.91 -5.76
CA GLY A 68 3.79 8.98 -5.70
C GLY A 68 4.19 8.48 -7.08
N GLU A 69 5.26 7.70 -7.14
CA GLU A 69 5.82 7.19 -8.40
C GLU A 69 4.83 6.32 -9.20
N LEU A 70 3.97 5.57 -8.50
CA LEU A 70 2.93 4.72 -9.09
C LEU A 70 1.54 5.36 -9.04
N SER A 71 1.45 6.67 -8.82
CA SER A 71 0.19 7.41 -8.90
C SER A 71 -0.39 7.31 -10.31
N GLY A 72 -1.69 7.09 -10.41
CA GLY A 72 -2.36 7.05 -11.70
C GLY A 72 -3.84 6.72 -11.62
N LYS A 73 -4.47 6.54 -12.78
CA LYS A 73 -5.88 6.17 -12.89
C LYS A 73 -6.11 4.70 -12.58
N VAL A 74 -7.35 4.42 -12.18
CA VAL A 74 -7.81 3.08 -11.80
C VAL A 74 -8.97 2.68 -12.70
N ILE A 75 -8.93 1.45 -13.23
CA ILE A 75 -10.13 0.82 -13.79
C ILE A 75 -10.71 -0.10 -12.72
N TYR A 76 -11.98 0.12 -12.38
CA TYR A 76 -12.70 -0.68 -11.41
C TYR A 76 -13.82 -1.46 -12.09
N LEU A 77 -13.66 -2.78 -12.15
CA LEU A 77 -14.59 -3.71 -12.77
C LEU A 77 -15.40 -4.42 -11.68
N LEU A 78 -16.69 -4.12 -11.60
CA LEU A 78 -17.60 -4.70 -10.61
C LEU A 78 -18.38 -5.88 -11.21
N CYS A 79 -18.00 -7.11 -10.86
CA CYS A 79 -18.76 -8.30 -11.23
C CYS A 79 -19.88 -8.57 -10.21
N GLY A 80 -21.12 -8.52 -10.66
CA GLY A 80 -22.29 -8.84 -9.83
C GLY A 80 -23.35 -9.61 -10.59
N ASN A 81 -24.32 -10.18 -9.87
CA ASN A 81 -25.49 -10.77 -10.50
C ASN A 81 -26.74 -9.99 -10.06
N TYR A 82 -27.24 -9.09 -10.90
CA TYR A 82 -28.35 -8.19 -10.54
C TYR A 82 -29.63 -8.93 -10.10
N ARG A 83 -29.82 -10.16 -10.60
CA ARG A 83 -31.04 -10.95 -10.40
C ARG A 83 -31.01 -11.84 -9.15
N ARG A 84 -29.83 -12.34 -8.77
CA ARG A 84 -29.72 -13.41 -7.76
C ARG A 84 -28.73 -13.10 -6.64
N ASP A 85 -27.70 -12.31 -6.92
CA ASP A 85 -26.60 -12.05 -6.00
C ASP A 85 -25.94 -10.71 -6.31
N ARG A 86 -26.54 -9.64 -5.78
CA ARG A 86 -26.09 -8.28 -6.07
C ARG A 86 -24.75 -8.05 -5.41
N THR A 87 -23.77 -7.69 -6.22
CA THR A 87 -22.56 -7.01 -5.75
C THR A 87 -22.79 -5.53 -6.01
N THR A 88 -22.71 -4.71 -4.96
CA THR A 88 -22.92 -3.27 -5.05
C THR A 88 -21.59 -2.54 -4.87
N LEU A 89 -21.48 -1.37 -5.50
CA LEU A 89 -20.46 -0.40 -5.16
C LEU A 89 -20.78 0.11 -3.74
N ASP A 90 -19.82 0.00 -2.84
CA ASP A 90 -19.88 0.59 -1.51
C ASP A 90 -19.33 2.02 -1.59
N SER A 91 -20.22 2.94 -1.98
CA SER A 91 -19.87 4.35 -2.15
C SER A 91 -19.45 5.00 -0.83
N ASP A 92 -20.09 4.65 0.28
CA ASP A 92 -19.77 5.19 1.60
C ASP A 92 -18.35 4.79 2.02
N LEU A 93 -17.97 3.52 1.82
CA LEU A 93 -16.61 3.07 2.06
C LEU A 93 -15.60 3.77 1.15
N LEU A 94 -15.88 3.90 -0.15
CA LEU A 94 -14.96 4.58 -1.07
C LEU A 94 -14.74 6.04 -0.67
N LEU A 95 -15.82 6.78 -0.41
CA LEU A 95 -15.75 8.19 -0.01
C LEU A 95 -15.00 8.34 1.31
N SER A 96 -15.31 7.52 2.31
CA SER A 96 -14.59 7.56 3.60
C SER A 96 -13.08 7.31 3.44
N LEU A 97 -12.66 6.36 2.59
CA LEU A 97 -11.24 6.10 2.34
C LEU A 97 -10.54 7.25 1.60
N LEU A 98 -11.24 7.92 0.68
CA LEU A 98 -10.73 9.09 -0.04
C LEU A 98 -10.54 10.28 0.91
N GLU A 99 -11.55 10.55 1.76
CA GLU A 99 -11.50 11.58 2.80
C GLU A 99 -10.37 11.33 3.79
N ASP A 100 -10.26 10.10 4.31
CA ASP A 100 -9.19 9.68 5.23
C ASP A 100 -7.79 9.79 4.61
N SER A 101 -7.72 9.75 3.28
CA SER A 101 -6.47 9.91 2.52
C SER A 101 -6.12 11.35 2.18
N GLY A 102 -7.00 12.32 2.52
CA GLY A 102 -6.80 13.74 2.26
C GLY A 102 -6.83 14.10 0.77
N LEU A 103 -7.46 13.29 -0.07
CA LEU A 103 -7.60 13.54 -1.51
C LEU A 103 -8.83 14.42 -1.78
N ASP A 104 -8.73 15.28 -2.78
CA ASP A 104 -9.90 15.97 -3.32
C ASP A 104 -10.87 14.96 -3.94
N LEU A 105 -12.14 14.99 -3.52
CA LEU A 105 -13.12 13.98 -3.91
C LEU A 105 -13.45 14.04 -5.41
N ASP A 106 -13.64 15.24 -5.96
CA ASP A 106 -14.03 15.41 -7.37
C ASP A 106 -12.89 14.96 -8.29
N GLU A 107 -11.65 15.36 -7.98
CA GLU A 107 -10.47 14.93 -8.72
C GLU A 107 -10.24 13.42 -8.60
N ALA A 108 -10.34 12.86 -7.39
CA ALA A 108 -10.08 11.45 -7.14
C ALA A 108 -11.12 10.55 -7.81
N LEU A 109 -12.40 10.89 -7.72
CA LEU A 109 -13.48 10.15 -8.38
C LEU A 109 -13.34 10.22 -9.90
N GLY A 110 -12.91 11.36 -10.46
CA GLY A 110 -12.62 11.50 -11.90
C GLY A 110 -11.51 10.59 -12.41
N LYS A 111 -10.62 10.11 -11.53
CA LYS A 111 -9.53 9.16 -11.86
C LYS A 111 -9.94 7.69 -11.78
N ILE A 112 -11.14 7.37 -11.30
CA ILE A 112 -11.66 5.99 -11.21
C ILE A 112 -12.65 5.73 -12.34
N GLN A 113 -12.25 4.90 -13.31
CA GLN A 113 -13.09 4.47 -14.42
C GLN A 113 -13.88 3.21 -14.03
N PHE A 114 -15.21 3.32 -13.95
CA PHE A 114 -16.09 2.24 -13.49
C PHE A 114 -16.65 1.41 -14.66
N ILE A 115 -16.53 0.08 -14.58
CA ILE A 115 -17.15 -0.87 -15.51
C ILE A 115 -18.05 -1.83 -14.71
N GLY A 116 -19.37 -1.67 -14.86
CA GLY A 116 -20.36 -2.56 -14.29
C GLY A 116 -20.57 -3.81 -15.13
N VAL A 117 -20.32 -5.00 -14.55
CA VAL A 117 -20.47 -6.28 -15.23
C VAL A 117 -21.48 -7.15 -14.49
N PHE A 118 -22.69 -7.24 -15.05
CA PHE A 118 -23.86 -7.86 -14.42
C PHE A 118 -24.37 -9.11 -15.13
N SER A 119 -23.68 -9.54 -16.19
CA SER A 119 -23.93 -10.77 -16.94
C SER A 119 -22.64 -11.33 -17.52
N GLU A 120 -22.67 -12.60 -17.88
CA GLU A 120 -21.57 -13.32 -18.50
C GLU A 120 -21.19 -12.69 -19.84
N ALA A 121 -22.17 -12.28 -20.64
CA ALA A 121 -21.95 -11.56 -21.89
C ALA A 121 -21.21 -10.24 -21.68
N GLN A 122 -21.54 -9.50 -20.62
CA GLN A 122 -20.79 -8.30 -20.25
C GLN A 122 -19.38 -8.63 -19.79
N LEU A 123 -19.18 -9.73 -19.05
CA LEU A 123 -17.85 -10.16 -18.61
C LEU A 123 -16.97 -10.57 -19.79
N MET A 124 -17.56 -11.22 -20.81
CA MET A 124 -16.87 -11.54 -22.07
C MET A 124 -16.45 -10.29 -22.85
N ASN A 125 -17.25 -9.21 -22.80
CA ASN A 125 -16.92 -7.95 -23.46
C ASN A 125 -15.97 -7.05 -22.63
N ALA A 126 -15.86 -7.28 -21.32
CA ALA A 126 -15.08 -6.42 -20.43
C ALA A 126 -13.60 -6.21 -20.85
N PRO A 127 -12.87 -7.22 -21.38
CA PRO A 127 -11.51 -6.99 -21.86
C PRO A 127 -11.41 -5.97 -23.00
N ALA A 128 -12.41 -5.90 -23.88
CA ALA A 128 -12.43 -4.91 -24.96
C ALA A 128 -12.58 -3.49 -24.41
N LEU A 129 -13.49 -3.30 -23.45
CA LEU A 129 -13.69 -2.01 -22.79
C LEU A 129 -12.44 -1.56 -21.99
N VAL A 130 -11.79 -2.50 -21.29
CA VAL A 130 -10.52 -2.23 -20.61
C VAL A 130 -9.44 -1.82 -21.62
N GLU A 131 -9.37 -2.49 -22.77
CA GLU A 131 -8.40 -2.16 -23.81
C GLU A 131 -8.65 -0.77 -24.44
N GLU A 132 -9.90 -0.35 -24.59
CA GLU A 132 -10.26 1.01 -25.02
C GLU A 132 -9.78 2.07 -24.01
N LEU A 133 -10.09 1.90 -22.73
CA LEU A 133 -9.67 2.83 -21.68
C LEU A 133 -8.14 2.95 -21.57
N VAL A 134 -7.43 1.83 -21.71
CA VAL A 134 -5.95 1.82 -21.66
C VAL A 134 -5.33 2.47 -22.90
N LYS A 135 -6.03 2.52 -24.03
CA LYS A 135 -5.58 3.28 -25.21
C LYS A 135 -5.83 4.77 -25.06
N GLU A 136 -6.90 5.16 -24.38
CA GLU A 136 -7.26 6.56 -24.13
C GLU A 136 -6.44 7.20 -23.00
N HIS A 137 -5.93 6.40 -22.07
CA HIS A 137 -5.21 6.84 -20.88
C HIS A 137 -3.93 6.03 -20.65
N ASP A 138 -2.79 6.69 -20.77
CA ASP A 138 -1.45 6.12 -20.54
C ASP A 138 -1.03 6.10 -19.05
N ASP A 139 -1.81 6.77 -18.19
CA ASP A 139 -1.59 6.92 -16.76
C ASP A 139 -2.37 5.89 -15.91
N ILE A 140 -2.93 4.84 -16.52
CA ILE A 140 -3.59 3.75 -15.76
C ILE A 140 -2.54 2.90 -15.06
N ARG A 141 -2.74 2.62 -13.77
CA ARG A 141 -1.80 1.85 -12.93
C ARG A 141 -2.42 0.62 -12.27
N LEU A 142 -3.74 0.59 -12.09
CA LEU A 142 -4.45 -0.51 -11.44
C LEU A 142 -5.72 -0.91 -12.21
N LEU A 143 -5.88 -2.21 -12.44
CA LEU A 143 -7.16 -2.85 -12.77
C LEU A 143 -7.65 -3.61 -11.54
N ALA A 144 -8.65 -3.05 -10.85
CA ALA A 144 -9.31 -3.66 -9.69
C ALA A 144 -10.57 -4.41 -10.14
N VAL A 145 -10.62 -5.72 -9.94
CA VAL A 145 -11.72 -6.59 -10.38
C VAL A 145 -12.43 -7.20 -9.18
N GLN A 146 -13.58 -6.65 -8.80
CA GLN A 146 -14.37 -7.19 -7.70
C GLN A 146 -15.16 -8.41 -8.14
N GLN A 147 -15.01 -9.50 -7.39
CA GLN A 147 -15.77 -10.74 -7.55
C GLN A 147 -15.62 -11.40 -8.92
N ILE A 148 -14.37 -11.50 -9.41
CA ILE A 148 -14.03 -11.88 -10.79
C ILE A 148 -14.69 -13.17 -11.28
N SER A 149 -14.86 -14.16 -10.41
CA SER A 149 -15.41 -15.48 -10.75
C SER A 149 -16.89 -15.66 -10.44
N LYS A 150 -17.57 -14.63 -9.91
CA LYS A 150 -18.93 -14.74 -9.37
C LYS A 150 -19.97 -15.15 -10.41
N LEU A 151 -19.87 -14.62 -11.63
CA LEU A 151 -20.81 -14.93 -12.71
C LEU A 151 -20.73 -16.40 -13.14
N PHE A 152 -19.53 -16.98 -13.22
CA PHE A 152 -19.32 -18.35 -13.69
C PHE A 152 -19.27 -19.43 -12.60
N TYR A 153 -18.88 -19.08 -11.37
CA TYR A 153 -18.56 -20.06 -10.32
C TYR A 153 -19.32 -19.88 -9.01
N SER A 154 -20.18 -18.86 -8.87
CA SER A 154 -21.05 -18.74 -7.69
C SER A 154 -22.08 -19.86 -7.64
N GLU A 155 -22.71 -20.07 -6.47
CA GLU A 155 -23.78 -21.08 -6.35
C GLU A 155 -25.00 -20.75 -7.23
N LYS A 156 -25.14 -19.48 -7.63
CA LYS A 156 -26.25 -18.93 -8.39
C LYS A 156 -25.92 -18.73 -9.88
N ALA A 157 -24.69 -19.05 -10.30
CA ALA A 157 -24.21 -19.04 -11.68
C ALA A 157 -25.04 -19.98 -12.57
N ILE A 158 -25.16 -19.68 -13.87
CA ILE A 158 -25.90 -20.53 -14.80
C ILE A 158 -24.95 -21.66 -15.23
N ARG A 159 -25.26 -22.89 -14.82
CA ARG A 159 -24.39 -24.07 -15.02
C ARG A 159 -24.22 -24.54 -16.47
N HIS A 160 -24.71 -23.79 -17.45
CA HIS A 160 -24.58 -24.08 -18.88
C HIS A 160 -23.44 -23.31 -19.57
N GLU A 161 -22.79 -22.41 -18.84
CA GLU A 161 -21.71 -21.57 -19.35
C GLU A 161 -20.43 -22.37 -19.60
N ASN A 162 -19.66 -21.97 -20.61
CA ASN A 162 -18.42 -22.65 -20.97
C ASN A 162 -17.26 -22.11 -20.11
N PRO A 163 -16.58 -22.94 -19.28
CA PRO A 163 -15.42 -22.49 -18.51
C PRO A 163 -14.26 -21.94 -19.36
N ALA A 164 -14.22 -22.26 -20.66
CA ALA A 164 -13.26 -21.71 -21.61
C ALA A 164 -13.49 -20.21 -21.87
N GLU A 165 -14.73 -19.72 -21.82
CA GLU A 165 -15.04 -18.29 -21.97
C GLU A 165 -14.44 -17.48 -20.83
N PHE A 166 -14.67 -17.93 -19.59
CA PHE A 166 -14.03 -17.34 -18.41
C PHE A 166 -12.50 -17.37 -18.52
N THR A 167 -11.94 -18.50 -18.97
CA THR A 167 -10.50 -18.65 -19.21
C THR A 167 -9.99 -17.62 -20.22
N GLY A 168 -10.73 -17.36 -21.30
CA GLY A 168 -10.42 -16.35 -22.30
C GLY A 168 -10.39 -14.93 -21.71
N VAL A 169 -11.40 -14.57 -20.92
CA VAL A 169 -11.47 -13.27 -20.23
C VAL A 169 -10.26 -13.03 -19.33
N ILE A 170 -9.94 -14.00 -18.45
CA ILE A 170 -8.80 -13.87 -17.54
C ILE A 170 -7.48 -13.74 -18.32
N SER A 171 -7.33 -14.51 -19.39
CA SER A 171 -6.13 -14.47 -20.23
C SER A 171 -5.96 -13.09 -20.88
N ARG A 172 -7.03 -12.53 -21.45
CA ARG A 172 -6.98 -11.24 -22.14
C ARG A 172 -6.75 -10.08 -21.19
N LEU A 173 -7.44 -10.04 -20.04
CA LEU A 173 -7.21 -9.01 -19.02
C LEU A 173 -5.76 -9.01 -18.53
N LYS A 174 -5.21 -10.20 -18.26
CA LYS A 174 -3.82 -10.36 -17.84
C LYS A 174 -2.84 -9.91 -18.92
N GLU A 175 -3.10 -10.24 -20.18
CA GLU A 175 -2.28 -9.80 -21.32
C GLU A 175 -2.27 -8.28 -21.43
N ILE A 176 -3.45 -7.64 -21.42
CA ILE A 176 -3.58 -6.17 -21.46
C ILE A 176 -2.77 -5.54 -20.33
N CYS A 177 -2.93 -6.04 -19.10
CA CYS A 177 -2.22 -5.48 -17.94
C CYS A 177 -0.70 -5.66 -18.04
N ALA A 178 -0.24 -6.82 -18.50
CA ALA A 178 1.18 -7.09 -18.67
C ALA A 178 1.83 -6.21 -19.74
N LEU A 179 1.13 -5.97 -20.86
CA LEU A 179 1.63 -5.14 -21.96
C LEU A 179 1.74 -3.66 -21.59
N HIS A 180 0.84 -3.16 -20.74
CA HIS A 180 0.76 -1.72 -20.41
C HIS A 180 1.32 -1.38 -19.03
N GLY A 181 1.98 -2.33 -18.34
CA GLY A 181 2.57 -2.03 -17.02
C GLY A 181 1.53 -1.83 -15.92
N ILE A 182 0.34 -2.42 -16.04
CA ILE A 182 -0.77 -2.26 -15.08
C ILE A 182 -0.76 -3.43 -14.09
N ALA A 183 -1.01 -3.18 -12.81
CA ALA A 183 -1.26 -4.23 -11.84
C ALA A 183 -2.70 -4.74 -11.95
N MET A 184 -2.90 -6.05 -12.08
CA MET A 184 -4.24 -6.66 -12.03
C MET A 184 -4.48 -7.19 -10.62
N VAL A 185 -5.50 -6.68 -9.94
CA VAL A 185 -5.90 -7.16 -8.62
C VAL A 185 -7.35 -7.57 -8.63
N ALA A 186 -7.64 -8.82 -8.28
CA ALA A 186 -8.99 -9.34 -8.25
C ALA A 186 -9.37 -9.89 -6.89
N SER A 187 -10.66 -9.79 -6.57
CA SER A 187 -11.26 -10.51 -5.46
C SER A 187 -12.11 -11.70 -5.95
N CYS A 188 -12.21 -12.74 -5.13
CA CYS A 188 -13.24 -13.77 -5.31
C CYS A 188 -13.67 -14.43 -4.00
N GLU A 189 -14.77 -15.16 -4.06
CA GLU A 189 -15.23 -16.00 -2.98
C GLU A 189 -14.39 -17.28 -2.82
N SER A 190 -14.30 -17.77 -1.58
CA SER A 190 -13.81 -19.11 -1.28
C SER A 190 -14.88 -20.18 -1.51
N LYS A 191 -14.46 -21.40 -1.83
CA LYS A 191 -15.34 -22.58 -1.84
C LYS A 191 -15.73 -22.95 -0.41
N ARG A 192 -16.98 -23.39 -0.21
CA ARG A 192 -17.43 -23.97 1.06
C ARG A 192 -16.74 -25.33 1.27
N ARG A 193 -15.67 -25.40 2.06
CA ARG A 193 -14.96 -26.65 2.39
C ARG A 193 -14.44 -26.65 3.83
N LYS A 194 -14.40 -27.84 4.44
CA LYS A 194 -13.74 -28.11 5.73
C LYS A 194 -12.22 -28.27 5.50
N GLY A 195 -11.45 -27.30 5.98
CA GLY A 195 -9.98 -27.24 5.93
C GLY A 195 -9.51 -25.93 6.53
N LEU A 196 -8.22 -25.81 6.88
CA LEU A 196 -7.70 -24.58 7.50
C LEU A 196 -7.80 -23.38 6.54
N ILE A 197 -7.47 -23.60 5.26
CA ILE A 197 -7.55 -22.64 4.17
C ILE A 197 -8.39 -23.25 3.03
N PRO A 198 -9.53 -22.62 2.65
CA PRO A 198 -10.33 -23.06 1.51
C PRO A 198 -9.65 -22.72 0.18
N GLU A 199 -10.17 -23.25 -0.93
CA GLU A 199 -9.73 -22.86 -2.27
C GLU A 199 -10.54 -21.66 -2.79
N PRO A 200 -9.95 -20.79 -3.64
CA PRO A 200 -10.71 -19.76 -4.35
C PRO A 200 -11.68 -20.38 -5.36
N LYS A 201 -12.84 -19.75 -5.55
CA LYS A 201 -13.76 -20.02 -6.67
C LYS A 201 -13.20 -19.40 -7.96
N GLY A 202 -13.40 -20.08 -9.09
CA GLY A 202 -12.80 -19.69 -10.39
C GLY A 202 -12.08 -20.81 -11.15
N GLY A 203 -12.18 -22.04 -10.66
CA GLY A 203 -11.54 -23.19 -11.30
C GLY A 203 -10.02 -23.20 -11.20
N ASN A 204 -9.40 -24.20 -11.81
CA ASN A 204 -7.94 -24.36 -11.78
C ASN A 204 -7.23 -23.25 -12.55
N PHE A 205 -7.78 -22.81 -13.68
CA PHE A 205 -7.15 -21.80 -14.52
C PHE A 205 -6.87 -20.51 -13.74
N LEU A 206 -7.86 -19.95 -13.04
CA LEU A 206 -7.69 -18.73 -12.24
C LEU A 206 -6.54 -18.87 -11.22
N ARG A 207 -6.48 -20.01 -10.52
CA ARG A 207 -5.44 -20.32 -9.53
C ARG A 207 -4.04 -20.44 -10.16
N HIS A 208 -3.94 -20.98 -11.37
CA HIS A 208 -2.66 -21.07 -12.07
C HIS A 208 -2.24 -19.71 -12.64
N SER A 209 -3.20 -18.92 -13.13
CA SER A 209 -2.98 -17.62 -13.77
C SER A 209 -2.52 -16.53 -12.80
N ALA A 210 -3.02 -16.52 -11.56
CA ALA A 210 -2.62 -15.56 -10.52
C ALA A 210 -1.16 -15.76 -10.10
N ASN A 211 -0.38 -14.68 -10.04
CA ASN A 211 1.00 -14.69 -9.56
C ASN A 211 1.05 -14.80 -8.03
N VAL A 212 0.14 -14.09 -7.36
CA VAL A 212 0.02 -14.07 -5.90
C VAL A 212 -1.41 -14.41 -5.52
N ILE A 213 -1.58 -15.28 -4.52
CA ILE A 213 -2.90 -15.67 -4.00
C ILE A 213 -2.88 -15.54 -2.48
N THR A 214 -3.80 -14.75 -1.95
CA THR A 214 -3.89 -14.47 -0.51
C THR A 214 -5.31 -14.74 -0.01
N TYR A 215 -5.41 -15.60 1.00
CA TYR A 215 -6.65 -15.85 1.71
C TYR A 215 -6.83 -14.83 2.83
N LEU A 216 -7.98 -14.16 2.87
CA LEU A 216 -8.36 -13.21 3.91
C LEU A 216 -9.54 -13.76 4.70
N ARG A 217 -9.43 -13.70 6.03
CA ARG A 217 -10.50 -14.10 6.97
C ARG A 217 -10.62 -13.06 8.08
N ILE A 218 -11.82 -12.58 8.35
CA ILE A 218 -12.08 -11.72 9.50
C ILE A 218 -12.02 -12.58 10.77
N MET A 219 -11.27 -12.12 11.76
CA MET A 219 -11.15 -12.73 13.07
C MET A 219 -12.03 -12.01 14.09
N LYS A 220 -12.25 -12.68 15.23
CA LYS A 220 -12.92 -12.05 16.38
C LYS A 220 -12.18 -10.77 16.77
N GLY A 221 -12.91 -9.67 16.85
CA GLY A 221 -12.35 -8.34 17.16
C GLY A 221 -12.03 -7.46 15.93
N GLY A 222 -12.38 -7.90 14.71
CA GLY A 222 -12.28 -7.08 13.49
C GLY A 222 -10.94 -7.13 12.77
N ASP A 223 -9.91 -7.72 13.37
CA ASP A 223 -8.64 -8.00 12.68
C ASP A 223 -8.85 -9.02 11.55
N ILE A 224 -8.02 -8.95 10.52
CA ILE A 224 -8.04 -9.83 9.35
C ILE A 224 -6.80 -10.72 9.37
N SER A 225 -6.99 -12.03 9.26
CA SER A 225 -5.91 -12.98 9.01
C SER A 225 -5.66 -13.04 7.50
N ALA A 226 -4.50 -12.53 7.06
CA ALA A 226 -4.02 -12.68 5.69
C ALA A 226 -3.05 -13.87 5.60
N GLN A 227 -3.35 -14.85 4.76
CA GLN A 227 -2.54 -16.07 4.59
C GLN A 227 -2.14 -16.23 3.13
N LEU A 228 -0.83 -16.28 2.88
CA LEU A 228 -0.25 -16.38 1.56
C LEU A 228 -0.32 -17.84 1.08
N VAL A 229 -1.13 -18.08 0.05
CA VAL A 229 -1.34 -19.41 -0.54
C VAL A 229 -0.36 -19.68 -1.68
N LYS A 230 -0.07 -18.63 -2.47
CA LYS A 230 0.85 -18.65 -3.59
C LYS A 230 1.57 -17.30 -3.66
N HIS A 231 2.88 -17.34 -3.86
CA HIS A 231 3.69 -16.19 -4.20
C HIS A 231 4.79 -16.65 -5.14
N PHE A 232 5.25 -15.77 -6.03
CA PHE A 232 6.29 -16.12 -7.01
C PHE A 232 7.70 -16.14 -6.42
N ASP A 233 7.88 -15.58 -5.22
CA ASP A 233 9.19 -15.35 -4.58
C ASP A 233 9.22 -15.58 -3.05
N LYS A 234 8.08 -15.89 -2.42
CA LYS A 234 7.98 -15.98 -0.96
C LYS A 234 7.36 -17.29 -0.53
N ASP A 235 7.80 -17.77 0.62
CA ASP A 235 7.21 -18.92 1.27
C ASP A 235 5.82 -18.63 1.83
N ARG A 236 5.02 -19.69 1.93
CA ARG A 236 3.68 -19.63 2.55
C ARG A 236 3.81 -19.18 3.99
N SER A 237 3.16 -18.07 4.30
CA SER A 237 3.18 -17.45 5.62
C SER A 237 1.88 -16.68 5.85
N GLY A 238 1.65 -16.22 7.08
CA GLY A 238 0.46 -15.46 7.42
C GLY A 238 0.76 -14.28 8.35
N LYS A 239 -0.06 -13.23 8.24
CA LYS A 239 0.02 -12.03 9.07
C LYS A 239 -1.38 -11.62 9.51
N ARG A 240 -1.49 -11.09 10.72
CA ARG A 240 -2.68 -10.37 11.18
C ARG A 240 -2.59 -8.93 10.69
N VAL A 241 -3.52 -8.54 9.83
CA VAL A 241 -3.67 -7.19 9.29
C VAL A 241 -4.98 -6.63 9.81
N ARG A 242 -5.20 -5.34 9.64
CA ARG A 242 -6.52 -4.72 9.82
C ARG A 242 -6.63 -3.65 8.71
N PHE A 243 -7.86 -3.28 8.36
CA PHE A 243 -8.14 -2.29 7.32
C PHE A 243 -8.88 -1.05 7.84
N SER A 244 -9.03 -0.91 9.16
CA SER A 244 -9.83 0.16 9.77
C SER A 244 -9.02 0.84 10.88
N GLY A 245 -8.82 2.15 10.73
CA GLY A 245 -7.85 2.92 11.50
C GLY A 245 -6.45 2.83 10.90
N GLU A 246 -5.51 3.61 11.44
CA GLU A 246 -4.09 3.61 11.09
C GLU A 246 -3.47 2.21 11.22
N ASP A 247 -3.65 1.37 10.20
CA ASP A 247 -3.14 0.03 10.21
C ASP A 247 -1.67 0.00 9.81
N ASP A 248 -0.89 0.19 10.87
CA ASP A 248 0.55 0.01 10.99
C ASP A 248 1.33 0.86 9.98
N VAL A 249 1.45 2.17 10.22
CA VAL A 249 2.73 2.82 9.94
C VAL A 249 3.70 2.34 11.03
N LEU A 250 4.19 1.11 10.85
CA LEU A 250 4.92 0.31 11.85
C LEU A 250 4.14 0.01 13.14
N GLY A 251 4.42 -1.14 13.75
CA GLY A 251 3.71 -1.65 14.91
C GLY A 251 3.44 -0.58 15.97
N ARG A 252 2.14 -0.38 16.27
CA ARG A 252 1.65 0.52 17.31
C ARG A 252 2.15 1.96 17.14
N ILE A 253 1.32 2.86 16.61
CA ILE A 253 1.19 4.19 17.23
C ILE A 253 0.23 4.05 18.40
N THR A 254 0.65 3.26 19.39
CA THR A 254 0.17 3.53 20.75
C THR A 254 0.82 4.84 21.18
N LYS A 255 0.15 5.63 22.02
CA LYS A 255 0.75 6.75 22.79
C LYS A 255 2.11 6.41 23.46
N HIS A 256 2.48 5.12 23.48
CA HIS A 256 3.68 4.51 24.03
C HIS A 256 4.72 4.03 22.99
N SER A 257 4.54 4.28 21.68
CA SER A 257 5.56 3.95 20.66
C SER A 257 6.79 4.84 20.82
N MET A 258 7.99 4.33 20.49
CA MET A 258 9.22 5.13 20.66
C MET A 258 9.13 6.45 19.87
N ARG A 259 8.67 6.39 18.61
CA ARG A 259 8.44 7.57 17.77
C ARG A 259 7.37 8.51 18.34
N GLY A 260 6.24 7.98 18.79
CA GLY A 260 5.16 8.79 19.39
C GLY A 260 5.56 9.41 20.74
N ARG A 261 6.32 8.70 21.56
CA ARG A 261 6.90 9.21 22.80
C ARG A 261 7.91 10.30 22.53
N ILE A 262 8.81 10.11 21.56
CA ILE A 262 9.78 11.13 21.15
C ILE A 262 9.05 12.37 20.62
N GLN A 263 8.07 12.21 19.72
CA GLN A 263 7.31 13.32 19.17
C GLN A 263 6.54 14.07 20.26
N ASN A 264 5.81 13.37 21.13
CA ASN A 264 5.05 13.99 22.21
C ASN A 264 5.96 14.71 23.22
N THR A 265 7.10 14.09 23.57
CA THR A 265 8.08 14.71 24.48
C THR A 265 8.71 15.93 23.83
N MET A 266 9.05 15.85 22.55
CA MET A 266 9.55 16.98 21.76
C MET A 266 8.53 18.12 21.72
N THR A 267 7.29 17.84 21.34
CA THR A 267 6.22 18.85 21.31
C THR A 267 6.03 19.49 22.69
N HIS A 268 6.01 18.70 23.76
CA HIS A 268 5.91 19.21 25.13
C HIS A 268 7.13 20.06 25.54
N LEU A 269 8.35 19.66 25.19
CA LEU A 269 9.54 20.48 25.45
C LEU A 269 9.47 21.82 24.73
N ARG A 270 9.04 21.82 23.45
CA ARG A 270 8.94 23.04 22.66
C ARG A 270 7.85 23.99 23.13
N SER A 271 6.67 23.47 23.46
CA SER A 271 5.52 24.32 23.77
C SER A 271 5.36 24.61 25.26
N VAL A 272 5.91 23.77 26.15
CA VAL A 272 5.71 23.91 27.60
C VAL A 272 7.01 24.25 28.32
N TYR A 273 8.09 23.51 28.04
CA TYR A 273 9.36 23.77 28.74
C TYR A 273 10.03 25.05 28.27
N ARG A 274 10.08 25.30 26.94
CA ARG A 274 10.61 26.55 26.39
C ARG A 274 9.93 27.79 26.99
N GLU A 275 8.59 27.79 27.05
CA GLU A 275 7.80 28.90 27.61
C GLU A 275 7.98 29.05 29.13
N ALA A 276 8.32 27.97 29.83
CA ALA A 276 8.57 28.01 31.28
C ALA A 276 9.95 28.57 31.65
N LEU A 277 10.88 28.71 30.69
CA LEU A 277 12.19 29.34 30.92
C LEU A 277 12.00 30.85 31.13
N LYS A 278 12.53 31.37 32.24
CA LYS A 278 12.32 32.77 32.66
C LYS A 278 13.34 33.76 32.10
N ASP A 279 14.42 33.28 31.51
CA ASP A 279 15.51 34.09 30.96
C ASP A 279 15.49 33.99 29.44
N ASP A 280 15.41 35.13 28.78
CA ASP A 280 15.34 35.23 27.32
C ASP A 280 16.57 34.62 26.64
N ASN A 281 17.75 34.72 27.26
CA ASN A 281 18.98 34.10 26.73
C ASN A 281 18.91 32.58 26.76
N LEU A 282 18.22 32.00 27.76
CA LEU A 282 18.03 30.56 27.87
C LEU A 282 16.98 30.04 26.88
N GLN A 283 15.98 30.84 26.53
CA GLN A 283 15.03 30.51 25.46
C GLN A 283 15.71 30.51 24.09
N GLU A 284 16.56 31.50 23.83
CA GLU A 284 17.30 31.61 22.57
C GLU A 284 18.29 30.45 22.39
N ALA A 285 19.02 30.08 23.46
CA ALA A 285 19.87 28.90 23.46
C ALA A 285 19.08 27.59 23.25
N PHE A 286 17.87 27.48 23.82
CA PHE A 286 16.99 26.34 23.57
C PHE A 286 16.58 26.23 22.11
N ASP A 287 16.26 27.35 21.44
CA ASP A 287 15.84 27.35 20.04
C ASP A 287 16.96 26.93 19.07
N GLN A 288 18.20 27.34 19.36
CA GLN A 288 19.38 26.92 18.58
C GLN A 288 19.61 25.41 18.68
N VAL A 289 19.45 24.85 19.88
CA VAL A 289 19.54 23.40 20.10
C VAL A 289 18.37 22.66 19.45
N TRP A 290 17.17 23.26 19.48
CA TRP A 290 15.94 22.69 18.92
C TRP A 290 16.05 22.40 17.42
N GLU A 291 16.67 23.31 16.65
CA GLU A 291 16.84 23.16 15.21
C GLU A 291 17.62 21.88 14.86
N THR A 292 18.73 21.65 15.57
CA THR A 292 19.58 20.47 15.39
C THR A 292 18.86 19.18 15.79
N TRP A 293 18.12 19.21 16.90
CA TRP A 293 17.33 18.06 17.36
C TRP A 293 16.21 17.70 16.38
N ASN A 294 15.58 18.69 15.76
CA ASN A 294 14.53 18.47 14.79
C ASN A 294 15.06 17.83 13.48
N LEU A 295 16.27 18.21 13.04
CA LEU A 295 16.92 17.64 11.87
C LEU A 295 17.34 16.17 12.07
N GLU A 296 17.89 15.86 13.25
CA GLU A 296 18.40 14.51 13.56
C GLU A 296 17.30 13.56 14.08
N GLN A 297 16.04 13.99 14.05
CA GLN A 297 14.91 13.22 14.56
C GLN A 297 14.78 11.84 13.89
N GLY A 298 15.06 11.75 12.59
CA GLY A 298 15.05 10.49 11.85
C GLY A 298 16.12 9.51 12.31
N ALA A 299 17.34 9.99 12.55
CA ALA A 299 18.45 9.18 13.04
C ALA A 299 18.19 8.70 14.48
N MET A 300 17.61 9.55 15.32
CA MET A 300 17.22 9.20 16.70
C MET A 300 16.14 8.11 16.74
N ILE A 301 15.19 8.13 15.81
CA ILE A 301 14.15 7.08 15.69
C ILE A 301 14.76 5.75 15.23
N TYR A 302 15.78 5.80 14.38
CA TYR A 302 16.45 4.63 13.81
C TYR A 302 17.36 3.90 14.82
N ALA A 303 18.00 4.63 15.75
CA ALA A 303 19.02 4.08 16.66
C ALA A 303 18.51 3.08 17.72
N GLN A 304 17.19 2.96 17.94
CA GLN A 304 16.51 1.96 18.80
C GLN A 304 17.08 1.67 20.21
N VAL A 305 17.91 2.53 20.85
CA VAL A 305 18.45 2.25 22.19
C VAL A 305 18.55 3.52 23.07
N VAL A 306 18.12 3.37 24.34
CA VAL A 306 18.09 4.28 25.52
C VAL A 306 17.12 5.48 25.48
N SER A 307 16.71 5.93 26.67
CA SER A 307 15.66 6.91 26.90
C SER A 307 15.85 8.14 26.02
N SER A 308 14.75 8.66 25.45
CA SER A 308 14.78 9.80 24.53
C SER A 308 15.56 11.00 25.07
N MET A 309 15.66 11.13 26.39
CA MET A 309 16.40 12.20 27.07
C MET A 309 17.93 12.02 27.00
N ASP A 310 18.44 10.80 27.02
CA ASP A 310 19.88 10.52 26.95
C ASP A 310 20.45 10.81 25.55
N LEU A 311 19.67 10.48 24.50
CA LEU A 311 20.01 10.80 23.12
C LEU A 311 19.92 12.31 22.84
N LEU A 312 18.92 13.01 23.39
CA LEU A 312 18.83 14.47 23.27
C LEU A 312 20.01 15.17 23.94
N ASN A 313 20.39 14.73 25.14
CA ASN A 313 21.54 15.26 25.85
C ASN A 313 22.85 14.98 25.09
N LEU A 314 23.01 13.80 24.51
CA LEU A 314 24.19 13.45 23.72
C LEU A 314 24.28 14.28 22.44
N THR A 315 23.18 14.41 21.68
CA THR A 315 23.13 15.22 20.46
C THR A 315 23.35 16.70 20.76
N GLY A 316 22.74 17.22 21.84
CA GLY A 316 22.99 18.58 22.32
C GLY A 316 24.45 18.80 22.72
N ALA A 317 25.07 17.85 23.44
CA ALA A 317 26.48 17.93 23.82
C ALA A 317 27.43 17.89 22.60
N ILE A 318 27.11 17.07 21.58
CA ILE A 318 27.87 17.01 20.32
C ILE A 318 27.75 18.33 19.56
N SER A 319 26.55 18.91 19.48
CA SER A 319 26.32 20.21 18.83
C SER A 319 27.08 21.33 19.54
N ASN A 320 26.96 21.42 20.86
CA ASN A 320 27.70 22.39 21.67
C ASN A 320 29.20 22.21 21.49
N ARG A 321 29.69 20.97 21.39
CA ARG A 321 31.11 20.70 21.18
C ARG A 321 31.58 21.20 19.80
N ARG A 322 30.78 20.99 18.75
CA ARG A 322 31.06 21.50 17.40
C ARG A 322 31.13 23.02 17.40
N GLU A 323 30.14 23.68 18.00
CA GLU A 323 30.04 25.14 18.04
C GLU A 323 31.18 25.76 18.86
N ILE A 324 31.55 25.17 19.99
CA ILE A 324 32.73 25.57 20.76
C ILE A 324 34.02 25.43 19.94
N GLU A 325 34.16 24.36 19.15
CA GLU A 325 35.32 24.17 18.29
C GLU A 325 35.37 25.17 17.14
N GLU A 326 34.22 25.53 16.56
CA GLU A 326 34.12 26.60 15.55
C GLU A 326 34.45 27.97 16.14
N LEU A 327 33.95 28.28 17.34
CA LEU A 327 34.27 29.53 18.04
C LEU A 327 35.76 29.60 18.39
N ARG A 328 36.36 28.50 18.86
CA ARG A 328 37.81 28.43 19.11
C ARG A 328 38.61 28.71 17.85
N ARG A 329 38.25 28.11 16.70
CA ARG A 329 38.92 28.40 15.43
C ARG A 329 38.80 29.87 15.05
N ARG A 330 37.62 30.49 15.22
CA ARG A 330 37.43 31.92 14.93
C ARG A 330 38.24 32.82 15.85
N VAL A 331 38.35 32.49 17.13
CA VAL A 331 39.21 33.22 18.08
C VAL A 331 40.67 33.07 17.68
N GLU A 332 41.16 31.86 17.40
CA GLU A 332 42.53 31.61 16.94
C GLU A 332 42.86 32.30 15.61
N GLU A 333 41.87 32.51 14.73
CA GLU A 333 42.02 33.27 13.48
C GLU A 333 42.06 34.79 13.71
N LEU A 334 41.32 35.29 14.72
CA LEU A 334 41.33 36.70 15.10
C LEU A 334 42.60 37.06 15.86
N GLU A 335 43.04 36.22 16.80
CA GLU A 335 44.32 36.38 17.51
C GLU A 335 45.49 36.38 16.51
N ARG A 336 45.46 35.50 15.49
CA ARG A 336 46.46 35.52 14.40
C ARG A 336 46.41 36.76 13.51
N LYS A 337 45.29 37.48 13.46
CA LYS A 337 45.16 38.74 12.71
C LYS A 337 45.56 39.96 13.55
N ASP A 338 45.45 39.88 14.88
CA ASP A 338 45.90 40.93 15.79
C ASP A 338 47.40 40.82 16.10
N GLU A 339 48.02 39.64 15.92
CA GLU A 339 49.47 39.42 16.02
C GLU A 339 50.26 39.70 14.72
N ALA A 340 49.58 39.93 13.59
CA ALA A 340 50.16 40.24 12.27
C ALA A 340 49.97 41.72 11.92
#